data_AF-A0A4W5NL09-F1
#
_entry.id   AF-A0A4W5NL09-F1
#
_cell.length_a   1.000
_cell.length_b   1.000
_cell.length_c   1.000
_cell.angle_alpha   90.00
_cell.angle_beta   90.00
_cell.angle_gamma   90.00
#
_symmetry.space_group_name_H-M   'P 1'
#
loop_
_entity.id
_entity.type
_entity.pdbx_description
1 polymer ?
#
loop_
_entity_poly.entity_id
_entity_poly.type
_entity_poly.pdbx_seq_one_letter_code
_entity_poly.pdbx_strand_id
1 'polypeptide(L)'
;MLECREMPTPDMFGELLRNASNMGDLRNCPSNCGEVLRIRRVLMNSPEIVSIGLVWDSDHSDLAEDVIHSLGTCLHLGDLFYRVTEERARQAELYLVGMVCYYGKHYSTFFFQTKIRKWMYFDDAHVKEIGPKWKDVVTRCIKSHYQPLLLLYADPRGTPVVSQDNSSLSNPQLDLLHCSKAGYESEDSGNL
;
A
#
# COMPACT_ATOMS: atom_id res chain seq x y z
N MET A 1 -0.06 10.61 33.27
CA MET A 1 1.39 10.58 33.03
C MET A 1 1.60 9.99 31.66
N LEU A 2 1.78 10.84 30.66
CA LEU A 2 2.16 10.41 29.31
C LEU A 2 3.64 10.06 29.41
N GLU A 3 3.95 8.77 29.55
CA GLU A 3 5.33 8.30 29.39
C GLU A 3 5.84 8.75 28.02
N CYS A 4 7.06 9.29 27.98
CA CYS A 4 7.77 9.56 26.73
C CYS A 4 7.90 8.26 25.95
N ARG A 5 6.92 7.98 25.08
CA ARG A 5 7.04 6.93 24.07
C ARG A 5 8.03 7.43 23.04
N GLU A 6 9.03 6.60 22.75
CA GLU A 6 9.92 6.79 21.62
C GLU A 6 9.11 7.14 20.38
N MET A 7 9.57 8.14 19.61
CA MET A 7 8.92 8.52 18.36
C MET A 7 8.82 7.28 17.48
N PRO A 8 7.64 6.94 16.93
CA PRO A 8 7.51 5.78 16.07
C PRO A 8 8.51 5.83 14.92
N THR A 9 9.36 4.82 14.80
CA THR A 9 10.31 4.71 13.69
C THR A 9 9.71 3.86 12.57
N PRO A 10 10.16 4.04 11.31
CA PRO A 10 9.70 3.21 10.18
C PRO A 10 9.87 1.70 10.42
N ASP A 11 10.87 1.30 11.21
CA ASP A 11 11.13 -0.11 11.56
C ASP A 11 10.06 -0.69 12.51
N MET A 12 9.31 0.17 13.21
CA MET A 12 8.20 -0.24 14.09
C MET A 12 6.86 -0.30 13.36
N PHE A 13 6.81 0.03 12.08
CA PHE A 13 5.54 0.22 11.36
C PHE A 13 4.63 -1.02 11.40
N GLY A 14 5.18 -2.22 11.24
CA GLY A 14 4.40 -3.46 11.34
C GLY A 14 3.74 -3.65 12.71
N GLU A 15 4.46 -3.33 13.80
CA GLU A 15 3.92 -3.42 15.15
C GLU A 15 2.86 -2.35 15.43
N LEU A 16 3.04 -1.14 14.90
CA LEU A 16 2.04 -0.07 14.98
C LEU A 16 0.74 -0.52 14.31
N LEU A 17 0.82 -1.11 13.11
CA LEU A 17 -0.32 -1.67 12.40
C LEU A 17 -1.01 -2.79 13.19
N ARG A 18 -0.24 -3.70 13.79
CA ARG A 18 -0.77 -4.75 14.67
C ARG A 18 -1.48 -4.18 15.89
N ASN A 19 -0.94 -3.11 16.48
CA ASN A 19 -1.56 -2.46 17.64
C ASN A 19 -2.84 -1.71 17.24
N ALA A 20 -2.81 -0.96 16.14
CA ALA A 20 -3.97 -0.24 15.60
C ALA A 20 -5.10 -1.20 15.20
N SER A 21 -4.78 -2.29 14.50
CA SER A 21 -5.77 -3.27 14.05
C SER A 21 -6.41 -4.09 15.18
N ASN A 22 -5.75 -4.20 16.33
CA ASN A 22 -6.29 -4.89 17.51
C ASN A 22 -6.94 -3.92 18.52
N MET A 23 -6.95 -2.62 18.25
CA MET A 23 -7.56 -1.64 19.13
C MET A 23 -9.08 -1.81 19.10
N GLY A 24 -9.69 -2.08 20.25
CA GLY A 24 -11.14 -2.34 20.35
C GLY A 24 -11.57 -3.78 20.03
N ASP A 25 -10.64 -4.68 19.72
CA ASP A 25 -10.93 -6.09 19.42
C ASP A 25 -11.10 -6.95 20.69
N LEU A 26 -12.04 -6.53 21.52
CA LEU A 26 -12.48 -7.23 22.72
C LEU A 26 -13.86 -7.83 22.48
N ARG A 27 -14.06 -9.09 22.88
CA ARG A 27 -15.35 -9.77 22.79
C ARG A 27 -15.70 -10.40 24.12
N ASN A 28 -16.97 -10.31 24.51
CA ASN A 28 -17.46 -11.05 25.66
C ASN A 28 -17.37 -12.56 25.40
N CYS A 29 -17.04 -13.33 26.44
CA CYS A 29 -17.02 -14.78 26.33
C CYS A 29 -18.39 -15.31 25.87
N PRO A 30 -18.45 -16.15 24.81
CA PRO A 30 -19.72 -16.71 24.32
C PRO A 30 -20.49 -17.51 25.37
N SER A 31 -19.78 -18.08 26.35
CA SER A 31 -20.36 -18.81 27.48
C SER A 31 -20.95 -17.90 28.57
N ASN A 32 -20.93 -16.59 28.38
CA ASN A 32 -21.49 -15.58 29.28
C ASN A 32 -20.95 -15.63 30.72
N CYS A 33 -19.68 -16.03 30.90
CA CYS A 33 -19.03 -16.17 32.21
C CYS A 33 -18.48 -14.85 32.79
N GLY A 34 -18.70 -13.71 32.11
CA GLY A 34 -18.23 -12.38 32.53
C GLY A 34 -16.83 -12.00 32.04
N GLU A 35 -16.09 -12.94 31.43
CA GLU A 35 -14.76 -12.68 30.89
C GLU A 35 -14.77 -11.97 29.54
N VAL A 36 -13.72 -11.18 29.29
CA VAL A 36 -13.48 -10.47 28.03
C VAL A 36 -12.28 -11.07 27.30
N LEU A 37 -12.53 -11.56 26.09
CA LEU A 37 -11.56 -12.22 25.23
C LEU A 37 -10.93 -11.19 24.27
N ARG A 38 -9.61 -11.21 24.18
CA ARG A 38 -8.87 -10.45 23.17
C ARG A 38 -8.75 -11.27 21.88
N ILE A 39 -9.17 -10.69 20.76
CA ILE A 39 -9.02 -11.33 19.46
C ILE A 39 -7.57 -11.24 19.01
N ARG A 40 -7.06 -12.35 18.48
CA ARG A 40 -5.71 -12.47 17.90
C ARG A 40 -5.85 -13.00 16.48
N ARG A 41 -5.13 -12.41 15.54
CA ARG A 41 -5.15 -12.80 14.12
C ARG A 41 -3.94 -13.69 13.79
N VAL A 42 -4.21 -14.83 13.16
CA VAL A 42 -3.17 -15.77 12.71
C VAL A 42 -3.20 -15.82 11.19
N LEU A 43 -2.05 -15.62 10.55
CA LEU A 43 -1.90 -15.77 9.11
C LEU A 43 -1.59 -17.22 8.77
N MET A 44 -2.45 -17.82 7.94
CA MET A 44 -2.43 -19.26 7.61
C MET A 44 -1.84 -19.56 6.22
N ASN A 45 -1.43 -18.53 5.46
CA ASN A 45 -0.90 -18.64 4.11
C ASN A 45 0.37 -17.78 3.95
N SER A 46 0.91 -17.76 2.73
CA SER A 46 2.13 -17.02 2.37
C SER A 46 1.86 -16.03 1.23
N PRO A 47 1.22 -14.87 1.50
CA PRO A 47 0.91 -13.90 0.47
C PRO A 47 2.18 -13.24 -0.09
N GLU A 48 2.24 -13.12 -1.42
CA GLU A 48 3.30 -12.37 -2.12
C GLU A 48 2.96 -10.87 -2.22
N ILE A 49 1.70 -10.50 -2.01
CA ILE A 49 1.20 -9.12 -2.03
C ILE A 49 0.34 -8.89 -0.80
N VAL A 50 0.56 -7.76 -0.12
CA VAL A 50 -0.26 -7.29 1.00
C VAL A 50 -0.72 -5.87 0.72
N SER A 51 -2.03 -5.64 0.83
CA SER A 51 -2.64 -4.32 0.77
C SER A 51 -3.10 -3.89 2.17
N ILE A 52 -2.74 -2.68 2.59
CA ILE A 52 -3.13 -2.12 3.88
C ILE A 52 -3.97 -0.86 3.62
N GLY A 53 -5.22 -0.89 4.07
CA GLY A 53 -6.12 0.27 4.02
C GLY A 53 -6.00 1.11 5.28
N LEU A 54 -5.88 2.41 5.12
CA LEU A 54 -5.95 3.41 6.19
C LEU A 54 -7.26 4.18 6.06
N VAL A 55 -8.03 4.20 7.15
CA VAL A 55 -9.35 4.86 7.20
C VAL A 55 -9.21 6.13 8.02
N TRP A 56 -9.63 7.24 7.44
CA TRP A 56 -9.66 8.56 8.08
C TRP A 56 -11.08 8.91 8.46
N ASP A 57 -11.24 9.55 9.60
CA ASP A 57 -12.51 10.09 10.09
C ASP A 57 -12.88 11.44 9.44
N SER A 58 -11.94 12.01 8.66
CA SER A 58 -12.04 13.34 8.07
C SER A 58 -11.34 13.42 6.71
N ASP A 59 -11.80 14.34 5.87
CA ASP A 59 -11.18 14.67 4.57
C ASP A 59 -9.84 15.41 4.72
N HIS A 60 -9.57 15.95 5.93
CA HIS A 60 -8.39 16.75 6.27
C HIS A 60 -7.96 16.47 7.72
N SER A 61 -7.19 15.40 7.93
CA SER A 61 -6.65 15.03 9.24
C SER A 61 -5.32 15.74 9.51
N ASP A 62 -5.19 16.31 10.71
CA ASP A 62 -3.96 16.87 11.26
C ASP A 62 -2.90 15.80 11.59
N LEU A 63 -3.31 14.54 11.71
CA LEU A 63 -2.42 13.39 11.98
C LEU A 63 -1.78 12.80 10.72
N ALA A 64 -2.15 13.28 9.53
CA ALA A 64 -1.67 12.73 8.26
C ALA A 64 -0.15 12.77 8.14
N GLU A 65 0.48 13.87 8.59
CA GLU A 65 1.93 14.05 8.57
C GLU A 65 2.65 13.02 9.46
N ASP A 66 2.19 12.83 10.69
CA ASP A 66 2.75 11.84 11.63
C ASP A 66 2.63 10.42 11.09
N VAL A 67 1.47 10.09 10.50
CA VAL A 67 1.28 8.79 9.86
C VAL A 67 2.25 8.60 8.70
N ILE A 68 2.39 9.59 7.80
CA ILE A 68 3.32 9.55 6.68
C ILE A 68 4.76 9.33 7.16
N HIS A 69 5.18 10.02 8.22
CA HIS A 69 6.50 9.84 8.82
C HIS A 69 6.74 8.44 9.38
N SER A 70 5.69 7.80 9.88
CA SER A 70 5.77 6.45 10.45
C SER A 70 5.76 5.32 9.41
N LEU A 71 5.44 5.60 8.14
CA LEU A 71 5.33 4.59 7.09
C LEU A 71 6.67 3.88 6.83
N GLY A 72 6.72 2.58 7.12
CA GLY A 72 7.83 1.70 6.80
C GLY A 72 7.82 1.23 5.34
N THR A 73 8.97 1.24 4.67
CA THR A 73 9.10 0.72 3.29
C THR A 73 9.35 -0.78 3.23
N CYS A 74 9.63 -1.42 4.36
CA CYS A 74 9.79 -2.85 4.53
C CYS A 74 8.73 -3.33 5.55
N LEU A 75 8.13 -4.49 5.28
CA LEU A 75 7.09 -5.08 6.10
C LEU A 75 7.36 -6.58 6.27
N HIS A 76 7.50 -7.02 7.52
CA HIS A 76 7.52 -8.43 7.88
C HIS A 76 6.14 -8.87 8.36
N LEU A 77 5.66 -10.02 7.88
CA LEU A 77 4.35 -10.55 8.26
C LEU A 77 4.27 -10.93 9.74
N GLY A 78 5.43 -11.27 10.36
CA GLY A 78 5.53 -11.53 11.79
C GLY A 78 5.22 -10.31 12.66
N ASP A 79 5.42 -9.10 12.14
CA ASP A 79 5.13 -7.87 12.89
C ASP A 79 3.64 -7.53 12.84
N LEU A 80 2.96 -7.90 11.74
CA LEU A 80 1.54 -7.59 11.51
C LEU A 80 0.59 -8.57 12.23
N PHE A 81 0.91 -9.86 12.24
CA PHE A 81 0.04 -10.91 12.78
C PHE A 81 0.54 -11.42 14.14
N TYR A 82 -0.39 -11.91 14.97
CA TYR A 82 0.00 -12.55 16.25
C TYR A 82 0.84 -13.81 16.01
N ARG A 83 0.54 -14.54 14.93
CA ARG A 83 1.29 -15.73 14.51
C ARG A 83 1.18 -15.89 13.00
N VAL A 84 2.26 -16.33 12.37
CA VAL A 84 2.33 -16.72 10.97
C VAL A 84 2.71 -18.20 10.91
N THR A 85 1.89 -19.04 10.29
CA THR A 85 2.12 -20.51 10.30
C THR A 85 3.15 -20.93 9.27
N GLU A 86 3.06 -20.38 8.06
CA GLU A 86 3.92 -20.74 6.94
C GLU A 86 5.35 -20.24 7.13
N GLU A 87 6.34 -21.11 6.92
CA GLU A 87 7.77 -20.75 7.04
C GLU A 87 8.16 -19.71 5.97
N ARG A 88 7.69 -19.89 4.73
CA ARG A 88 7.94 -18.93 3.64
C ARG A 88 7.44 -17.53 4.01
N ALA A 89 6.25 -17.44 4.61
CA ALA A 89 5.66 -16.18 5.04
C ALA A 89 6.41 -15.54 6.22
N ARG A 90 6.92 -16.36 7.16
CA ARG A 90 7.76 -15.88 8.28
C ARG A 90 9.07 -15.27 7.81
N GLN A 91 9.63 -15.79 6.72
CA GLN A 91 10.89 -15.32 6.12
C GLN A 91 10.68 -14.27 5.02
N ALA A 92 9.42 -13.96 4.67
CA ALA A 92 9.12 -13.02 3.61
C ALA A 92 9.35 -11.58 4.09
N GLU A 93 10.07 -10.82 3.27
CA GLU A 93 10.24 -9.39 3.40
C GLU A 93 9.48 -8.73 2.26
N LEU A 94 8.43 -7.97 2.59
CA LEU A 94 7.62 -7.29 1.61
C LEU A 94 8.03 -5.82 1.53
N TYR A 95 8.12 -5.29 0.32
CA TYR A 95 8.58 -3.93 0.08
C TYR A 95 7.41 -3.07 -0.39
N LEU A 96 7.34 -1.82 0.09
CA LEU A 96 6.35 -0.86 -0.36
C LEU A 96 6.61 -0.54 -1.83
N VAL A 97 5.66 -0.91 -2.69
CA VAL A 97 5.72 -0.70 -4.14
C VAL A 97 4.75 0.37 -4.62
N GLY A 98 3.72 0.67 -3.83
CA GLY A 98 2.69 1.62 -4.18
C GLY A 98 2.02 2.25 -2.97
N MET A 99 1.62 3.51 -3.11
CA MET A 99 0.78 4.22 -2.14
C MET A 99 -0.26 5.03 -2.90
N VAL A 100 -1.53 4.90 -2.50
CA VAL A 100 -2.63 5.75 -2.95
C VAL A 100 -2.90 6.78 -1.87
N CYS A 101 -3.01 8.04 -2.27
CA CYS A 101 -3.31 9.15 -1.41
C CYS A 101 -4.60 9.85 -1.83
N TYR A 102 -5.20 10.55 -0.89
CA TYR A 102 -6.33 11.43 -1.11
C TYR A 102 -6.04 12.83 -0.59
N TYR A 103 -6.49 13.82 -1.34
CA TYR A 103 -6.51 15.21 -0.92
C TYR A 103 -7.59 15.96 -1.69
N GLY A 104 -8.46 16.69 -0.99
CA GLY A 104 -9.41 17.62 -1.63
C GLY A 104 -10.32 16.98 -2.67
N LYS A 105 -10.89 15.80 -2.36
CA LYS A 105 -11.76 15.00 -3.26
C LYS A 105 -11.05 14.39 -4.47
N HIS A 106 -9.72 14.35 -4.44
CA HIS A 106 -8.91 13.82 -5.53
C HIS A 106 -7.99 12.70 -5.06
N TYR A 107 -7.84 11.67 -5.90
CA TYR A 107 -6.91 10.57 -5.65
C TYR A 107 -5.64 10.76 -6.46
N SER A 108 -4.50 10.55 -5.82
CA SER A 108 -3.19 10.55 -6.50
C SER A 108 -2.38 9.36 -6.02
N THR A 109 -1.43 8.89 -6.83
CA THR A 109 -0.68 7.69 -6.50
C THR A 109 0.83 7.85 -6.63
N PHE A 110 1.54 7.03 -5.88
CA PHE A 110 2.97 6.97 -5.81
C PHE A 110 3.39 5.52 -6.03
N PHE A 111 4.11 5.22 -7.10
CA PHE A 111 4.57 3.86 -7.39
C PHE A 111 6.07 3.82 -7.64
N PHE A 112 6.72 2.76 -7.16
CA PHE A 112 8.14 2.54 -7.42
C PHE A 112 8.34 1.81 -8.74
N GLN A 113 8.93 2.49 -9.72
CA GLN A 113 9.23 1.92 -11.03
C GLN A 113 10.58 1.19 -10.99
N THR A 114 10.53 -0.14 -10.96
CA THR A 114 11.71 -1.00 -10.79
C THR A 114 12.76 -0.84 -11.89
N LYS A 115 12.36 -0.65 -13.16
CA LYS A 115 13.27 -0.50 -14.30
C LYS A 115 14.24 0.67 -14.15
N ILE A 116 13.74 1.82 -13.67
CA ILE A 116 14.55 3.04 -13.49
C ILE A 116 14.92 3.30 -12.03
N ARG A 117 14.39 2.49 -11.11
CA ARG A 117 14.60 2.56 -9.66
C ARG A 117 14.22 3.91 -9.06
N LYS A 118 13.06 4.45 -9.45
CA LYS A 118 12.56 5.73 -8.96
C LYS A 118 11.09 5.66 -8.59
N TRP A 119 10.71 6.46 -7.60
CA TRP A 119 9.34 6.76 -7.27
C TRP A 119 8.75 7.71 -8.31
N MET A 120 7.56 7.35 -8.77
CA MET A 120 6.79 8.07 -9.76
C MET A 120 5.48 8.51 -9.13
N TYR A 121 5.13 9.78 -9.31
CA TYR A 121 3.85 10.39 -8.96
C TYR A 121 2.92 10.33 -10.16
N PHE A 122 1.69 9.85 -9.96
CA PHE A 122 0.65 9.82 -10.97
C PHE A 122 -0.59 10.58 -10.48
N ASP A 123 -1.10 11.44 -11.35
CA ASP A 123 -2.18 12.38 -11.08
C ASP A 123 -2.94 12.63 -12.39
N ASP A 124 -3.92 11.76 -12.64
CA ASP A 124 -4.60 11.63 -13.93
C ASP A 124 -3.62 11.55 -15.11
N ALA A 125 -3.63 12.54 -16.00
CA ALA A 125 -2.75 12.63 -17.15
C ALA A 125 -1.32 13.07 -16.79
N HIS A 126 -1.08 13.54 -15.56
CA HIS A 126 0.22 14.04 -15.13
C HIS A 126 1.05 12.95 -14.45
N VAL A 127 2.20 12.65 -15.04
CA VAL A 127 3.20 11.75 -14.46
C VAL A 127 4.46 12.53 -14.16
N LYS A 128 4.97 12.43 -12.92
CA LYS A 128 6.20 13.11 -12.50
C LYS A 128 7.14 12.14 -11.81
N GLU A 129 8.42 12.21 -12.17
CA GLU A 129 9.47 11.57 -11.42
C GLU A 129 9.68 12.31 -10.08
N ILE A 130 9.73 11.57 -8.97
CA ILE A 130 10.03 12.14 -7.64
C ILE A 130 11.51 11.97 -7.33
N GLY A 131 12.01 10.73 -7.45
CA GLY A 131 13.39 10.41 -7.09
C GLY A 131 13.56 8.97 -6.60
N PRO A 132 14.80 8.53 -6.33
CA PRO A 132 15.08 7.17 -5.93
C PRO A 132 14.78 6.88 -4.44
N LYS A 133 14.53 7.90 -3.61
CA LYS A 133 14.42 7.73 -2.15
C LYS A 133 12.97 7.92 -1.68
N TRP A 134 12.54 7.08 -0.74
CA TRP A 134 11.24 7.21 -0.09
C TRP A 134 11.05 8.55 0.61
N LYS A 135 12.12 9.12 1.19
CA LYS A 135 12.08 10.44 1.83
C LYS A 135 11.60 11.55 0.88
N ASP A 136 11.86 11.43 -0.42
CA ASP A 136 11.42 12.40 -1.41
C ASP A 136 9.90 12.32 -1.62
N VAL A 137 9.33 11.10 -1.55
CA VAL A 137 7.87 10.86 -1.53
C VAL A 137 7.24 11.45 -0.27
N VAL A 138 7.82 11.16 0.90
CA VAL A 138 7.36 11.71 2.19
C VAL A 138 7.34 13.23 2.16
N THR A 139 8.43 13.87 1.71
CA THR A 139 8.54 15.33 1.61
C THR A 139 7.45 15.93 0.72
N ARG A 140 7.17 15.28 -0.42
CA ARG A 140 6.08 15.68 -1.32
C ARG A 140 4.71 15.52 -0.65
N CYS A 141 4.50 14.42 0.07
CA CYS A 141 3.23 14.15 0.74
C CYS A 141 2.88 15.18 1.81
N ILE A 142 3.86 15.54 2.63
CA ILE A 142 3.70 16.55 3.68
C ILE A 142 3.42 17.92 3.06
N LYS A 143 4.23 18.33 2.06
CA LYS A 143 4.07 19.63 1.39
C LYS A 143 2.70 19.79 0.71
N SER A 144 2.12 18.69 0.23
CA SER A 144 0.84 18.68 -0.46
C SER A 144 -0.34 18.23 0.43
N HIS A 145 -0.11 18.03 1.73
CA HIS A 145 -1.12 17.60 2.71
C HIS A 145 -1.89 16.33 2.28
N TYR A 146 -1.19 15.37 1.67
CA TYR A 146 -1.81 14.11 1.26
C TYR A 146 -2.15 13.23 2.47
N GLN A 147 -3.30 12.56 2.42
CA GLN A 147 -3.66 11.46 3.32
C GLN A 147 -3.42 10.12 2.64
N PRO A 148 -2.54 9.24 3.14
CA PRO A 148 -2.37 7.90 2.60
C PRO A 148 -3.61 7.04 2.89
N LEU A 149 -4.11 6.33 1.88
CA LEU A 149 -5.32 5.49 1.98
C LEU A 149 -5.05 4.02 1.77
N LEU A 150 -4.16 3.70 0.82
CA LEU A 150 -3.84 2.33 0.47
C LEU A 150 -2.34 2.19 0.31
N LEU A 151 -1.75 1.26 1.05
CA LEU A 151 -0.36 0.88 0.91
C LEU A 151 -0.29 -0.49 0.26
N LEU A 152 0.59 -0.64 -0.73
CA LEU A 152 0.80 -1.87 -1.48
C LEU A 152 2.20 -2.36 -1.22
N TYR A 153 2.32 -3.54 -0.59
CA TYR A 153 3.57 -4.22 -0.35
C TYR A 153 3.65 -5.48 -1.21
N ALA A 154 4.83 -5.78 -1.74
CA ALA A 154 5.05 -6.96 -2.57
C ALA A 154 6.40 -7.64 -2.25
N ASP A 155 6.45 -8.97 -2.38
CA ASP A 155 7.71 -9.73 -2.37
C ASP A 155 8.45 -9.44 -3.70
N PRO A 156 9.69 -8.93 -3.67
CA PRO A 156 10.47 -8.68 -4.89
C PRO A 156 10.79 -9.96 -5.67
N ARG A 157 10.61 -11.13 -5.05
CA ARG A 157 10.76 -12.46 -5.65
C ARG A 157 9.41 -13.10 -6.00
N GLY A 158 8.31 -12.36 -5.87
CA GLY A 158 6.96 -12.83 -6.18
C GLY A 158 6.81 -13.21 -7.65
N THR A 159 5.84 -14.07 -7.94
CA THR A 159 5.59 -14.53 -9.30
C THR A 159 4.54 -13.63 -9.97
N PRO A 160 4.78 -13.12 -11.19
CA PRO A 160 3.75 -12.38 -11.92
C PRO A 160 2.50 -13.24 -12.09
N VAL A 161 1.33 -12.64 -11.87
CA VAL A 161 0.07 -13.28 -12.23
C VAL A 161 0.04 -13.36 -13.76
N VAL A 162 -0.01 -14.57 -14.30
CA VAL A 162 -0.17 -14.77 -15.75
C VAL A 162 -1.57 -14.29 -16.10
N SER A 163 -1.68 -13.12 -16.74
CA SER A 163 -2.94 -12.69 -17.34
C SER A 163 -3.37 -13.75 -18.35
N GLN A 164 -4.58 -14.29 -18.20
CA GLN A 164 -5.20 -15.16 -19.20
C GLN A 164 -5.66 -14.32 -20.40
N ASP A 165 -4.72 -13.63 -21.05
CA ASP A 165 -4.90 -13.08 -22.39
C ASP A 165 -3.99 -13.91 -23.30
N ASN A 166 -4.61 -14.68 -24.21
CA ASN A 166 -4.02 -15.51 -25.28
C ASN A 166 -3.87 -17.02 -25.05
N SER A 167 -4.96 -17.71 -24.69
CA SER A 167 -5.11 -19.15 -25.00
C SER A 167 -5.82 -19.43 -26.34
N SER A 168 -5.92 -18.46 -27.27
CA SER A 168 -6.59 -18.68 -28.57
C SER A 168 -5.93 -18.06 -29.81
N LEU A 169 -4.63 -17.78 -29.83
CA LEU A 169 -3.93 -17.51 -31.11
C LEU A 169 -2.57 -18.20 -31.15
N SER A 170 -2.58 -19.44 -31.62
CA SER A 170 -1.40 -20.11 -32.17
C SER A 170 -1.01 -19.46 -33.50
N ASN A 171 0.06 -18.65 -33.51
CA ASN A 171 1.01 -18.56 -34.64
C ASN A 171 2.26 -17.75 -34.24
N PRO A 172 3.49 -18.27 -34.46
CA PRO A 172 4.72 -17.59 -34.09
C PRO A 172 5.36 -16.92 -35.30
N GLN A 173 4.93 -15.72 -35.70
CA GLN A 173 5.77 -14.79 -36.46
C GLN A 173 5.13 -13.41 -36.59
N LEU A 174 5.66 -12.41 -35.89
CA LEU A 174 5.71 -11.00 -36.32
C LEU A 174 6.45 -10.17 -35.26
N ASP A 175 7.77 -10.04 -35.47
CA ASP A 175 8.52 -8.87 -35.02
C ASP A 175 7.94 -7.64 -35.71
N LEU A 176 7.56 -6.61 -34.96
CA LEU A 176 7.64 -5.20 -35.41
C LEU A 176 7.40 -4.24 -34.24
N LEU A 177 8.53 -3.67 -33.79
CA LEU A 177 8.77 -2.24 -33.55
C LEU A 177 7.57 -1.29 -33.58
N HIS A 178 7.65 -0.31 -32.67
CA HIS A 178 7.09 1.05 -32.75
C HIS A 178 5.66 1.25 -32.21
N CYS A 179 5.56 1.90 -31.06
CA CYS A 179 4.38 2.73 -30.75
C CYS A 179 4.87 4.16 -30.51
N SER A 180 5.08 4.87 -31.62
CA SER A 180 5.02 6.32 -31.68
C SER A 180 3.72 6.69 -32.39
N LYS A 181 2.90 7.54 -31.75
CA LYS A 181 1.80 8.34 -32.31
C LYS A 181 0.63 7.62 -33.01
N ALA A 182 -0.50 7.62 -32.32
CA ALA A 182 -1.82 8.03 -32.81
C ALA A 182 -2.60 8.41 -31.53
N GLY A 183 -3.14 9.61 -31.33
CA GLY A 183 -4.04 10.36 -32.20
C GLY A 183 -5.29 10.58 -31.36
N TYR A 184 -5.38 11.74 -30.71
CA TYR A 184 -6.57 12.20 -30.00
C TYR A 184 -7.71 12.34 -31.01
N GLU A 185 -8.80 11.59 -30.83
CA GLU A 185 -10.10 11.97 -31.38
C GLU A 185 -11.02 12.31 -30.21
N SER A 186 -11.40 13.58 -30.19
CA SER A 186 -12.33 14.22 -29.28
C SER A 186 -13.74 13.95 -29.77
N GLU A 187 -14.58 13.28 -28.98
CA GLU A 187 -16.03 13.33 -29.19
C GLU A 187 -16.61 14.38 -28.25
N ASP A 188 -16.78 15.57 -28.83
CA ASP A 188 -17.73 16.59 -28.42
C ASP A 188 -19.16 16.04 -28.65
N SER A 189 -20.01 16.11 -27.64
CA SER A 189 -21.45 15.94 -27.78
C SER A 189 -22.14 16.77 -26.72
N GLY A 190 -22.45 18.00 -27.09
CA GLY A 190 -23.40 18.84 -26.38
C GLY A 190 -24.85 18.36 -26.49
N ASN A 191 -25.68 19.07 -25.72
CA ASN A 191 -27.15 19.12 -25.71
C ASN A 191 -27.87 18.06 -24.87
N LEU A 192 -28.12 18.36 -23.59
CA LEU A 192 -29.36 18.99 -23.10
C LEU A 192 -29.19 19.52 -21.67
#